data_AF-A0A2S5PFE6-F1
#
_entry.id   AF-A0A2S5PFE6-F1
#
_cell.length_a   1.000
_cell.length_b   1.000
_cell.length_c   1.000
_cell.angle_alpha   90.00
_cell.angle_beta   90.00
_cell.angle_gamma   90.00
#
_symmetry.space_group_name_H-M   'P 1'
#
loop_
_entity.id
_entity.type
_entity.pdbx_description
1 polymer ?
#
loop_
_entity_poly.entity_id
_entity_poly.type
_entity_poly.pdbx_seq_one_letter_code
_entity_poly.pdbx_strand_id
1 'polypeptide(L)'
;MARKSTVKKPASQAAIAVYADQLRAARVDRAGFNAVLEAIRSDPELGPLDVATIGNAYAVDGVKAARRRAGLDRIEKRFIELVRDQAKRKVADKFRPI
;
A
#
# COMPACT_ATOMS: atom_id res chain seq x y z
N MET A 1 -30.78 -2.05 28.51
CA MET A 1 -30.54 -2.17 27.05
C MET A 1 -29.07 -1.94 26.77
N ALA A 2 -28.27 -2.99 26.62
CA ALA A 2 -26.84 -2.87 26.33
C ALA A 2 -26.66 -2.59 24.83
N ARG A 3 -26.11 -1.42 24.49
CA ARG A 3 -25.71 -1.09 23.11
C ARG A 3 -24.57 -2.04 22.75
N LYS A 4 -24.85 -3.07 21.94
CA LYS A 4 -23.82 -3.90 21.31
C LYS A 4 -23.00 -2.98 20.42
N SER A 5 -21.89 -2.49 20.95
CA SER A 5 -20.84 -1.85 20.16
C SER A 5 -20.32 -2.90 19.18
N THR A 6 -20.81 -2.86 17.95
CA THR A 6 -20.25 -3.62 16.82
C THR A 6 -18.90 -3.01 16.47
N VAL A 7 -17.90 -3.25 17.32
CA VAL A 7 -16.52 -3.02 16.96
C VAL A 7 -16.24 -4.06 15.87
N LYS A 8 -16.26 -3.63 14.60
CA LYS A 8 -15.77 -4.45 13.49
C LYS A 8 -14.39 -4.95 13.90
N LYS A 9 -14.21 -6.27 13.98
CA LYS A 9 -12.87 -6.83 14.22
C LYS A 9 -11.93 -6.25 13.15
N PRO A 10 -10.70 -5.86 13.52
CA PRO A 10 -9.71 -5.47 12.52
C PRO A 10 -9.60 -6.60 11.50
N ALA A 11 -9.40 -6.25 10.23
CA ALA A 11 -9.17 -7.23 9.19
C ALA A 11 -8.05 -8.19 9.62
N SER A 12 -8.15 -9.46 9.23
CA SER A 12 -7.14 -10.44 9.63
C SER A 12 -5.75 -9.94 9.21
N GLN A 13 -4.76 -10.13 10.07
CA GLN A 13 -3.38 -9.73 9.78
C GLN A 13 -2.85 -10.37 8.48
N ALA A 14 -3.40 -11.52 8.10
CA ALA A 14 -3.18 -12.18 6.82
C ALA A 14 -3.70 -11.34 5.63
N ALA A 15 -4.91 -10.78 5.70
CA ALA A 15 -5.45 -9.94 4.62
C ALA A 15 -4.61 -8.68 4.38
N ILE A 16 -4.15 -8.03 5.45
CA ILE A 16 -3.24 -6.88 5.38
C ILE A 16 -1.93 -7.25 4.67
N ALA A 17 -1.36 -8.42 5.01
CA ALA A 17 -0.14 -8.92 4.37
C ALA A 17 -0.36 -9.20 2.88
N VAL A 18 -1.49 -9.84 2.52
CA VAL A 18 -1.85 -10.12 1.12
C VAL A 18 -1.92 -8.84 0.30
N TYR A 19 -2.61 -7.80 0.78
CA TYR A 19 -2.68 -6.52 0.06
C TYR A 19 -1.29 -5.87 -0.08
N ALA A 20 -0.47 -5.90 0.97
CA ALA A 20 0.89 -5.36 0.91
C ALA A 20 1.75 -6.13 -0.11
N ASP A 21 1.62 -7.45 -0.20
CA ASP A 21 2.36 -8.27 -1.17
C ASP A 21 1.84 -8.08 -2.60
N GLN A 22 0.54 -7.92 -2.80
CA GLN A 22 -0.03 -7.55 -4.10
C GLN A 22 0.50 -6.19 -4.58
N LEU A 23 0.57 -5.19 -3.69
CA LEU A 23 1.19 -3.89 -4.00
C LEU A 23 2.68 -4.02 -4.36
N ARG A 24 3.42 -4.90 -3.67
CA ARG A 24 4.83 -5.19 -3.99
C ARG A 24 4.97 -5.91 -5.32
N ALA A 25 4.07 -6.84 -5.65
CA ALA A 25 4.06 -7.52 -6.94
C ALA A 25 3.80 -6.53 -8.09
N ALA A 26 2.90 -5.56 -7.88
CA ALA A 26 2.57 -4.52 -8.84
C ALA A 26 3.61 -3.37 -8.93
N ARG A 27 4.71 -3.42 -8.16
CA ARG A 27 5.83 -2.46 -8.02
C ARG A 27 5.98 -1.33 -9.04
N VAL A 28 5.93 -1.64 -10.34
CA VAL A 28 6.12 -0.70 -11.46
C VAL A 28 5.01 -0.78 -12.51
N ASP A 29 4.04 -1.68 -12.31
CA ASP A 29 2.83 -1.80 -13.11
C ASP A 29 1.74 -0.90 -12.53
N ARG A 30 1.47 0.21 -13.23
CA ARG A 30 0.46 1.17 -12.81
C ARG A 30 -0.94 0.58 -12.83
N ALA A 31 -1.25 -0.31 -13.77
CA ALA A 31 -2.59 -0.88 -13.91
C ALA A 31 -2.88 -1.84 -12.75
N GLY A 32 -1.97 -2.77 -12.49
CA GLY A 32 -2.05 -3.66 -11.33
C GLY A 32 -2.07 -2.90 -10.01
N PHE A 33 -1.24 -1.86 -9.86
CA PHE A 33 -1.25 -1.03 -8.65
C PHE A 33 -2.59 -0.34 -8.43
N ASN A 34 -3.15 0.29 -9.47
CA ASN A 34 -4.45 0.95 -9.37
C ASN A 34 -5.56 -0.05 -9.03
N ALA A 35 -5.53 -1.26 -9.61
CA ALA A 35 -6.52 -2.30 -9.30
C ALA A 35 -6.49 -2.71 -7.81
N VAL A 36 -5.29 -2.92 -7.26
CA VAL A 36 -5.12 -3.25 -5.83
C VAL A 36 -5.51 -2.08 -4.94
N LEU A 37 -5.16 -0.85 -5.33
CA LEU A 37 -5.52 0.35 -4.59
C LEU A 37 -7.05 0.56 -4.54
N GLU A 38 -7.74 0.34 -5.66
CA GLU A 38 -9.20 0.39 -5.73
C GLU A 38 -9.86 -0.75 -4.93
N ALA A 39 -9.26 -1.94 -4.90
CA ALA A 39 -9.70 -3.03 -4.03
C ALA A 39 -9.62 -2.62 -2.55
N ILE A 40 -8.48 -2.05 -2.10
CA ILE A 40 -8.31 -1.54 -0.72
C ILE A 40 -9.30 -0.40 -0.40
N ARG A 41 -9.63 0.45 -1.37
CA ARG A 41 -10.58 1.56 -1.19
C ARG A 41 -12.03 1.07 -1.05
N SER A 42 -12.37 0.01 -1.77
CA SER A 42 -13.72 -0.52 -1.88
C SER A 42 -14.00 -1.66 -0.89
N ASP A 43 -12.98 -2.23 -0.27
CA ASP A 43 -13.11 -3.33 0.69
C ASP A 43 -13.79 -2.85 1.99
N PRO A 44 -15.01 -3.34 2.30
CA PRO A 44 -15.75 -2.94 3.49
C PRO A 44 -15.25 -3.63 4.77
N GLU A 45 -14.43 -4.68 4.65
CA GLU A 45 -13.82 -5.37 5.79
C GLU A 45 -12.60 -4.61 6.33
N LEU A 46 -11.96 -3.79 5.49
CA LEU A 46 -10.83 -2.96 5.91
C LEU A 46 -11.31 -1.75 6.74
N GLY A 47 -10.96 -1.77 8.03
CA GLY A 47 -11.11 -0.62 8.90
C GLY A 47 -10.13 0.51 8.53
N PRO A 48 -10.36 1.73 9.05
CA PRO A 48 -9.46 2.87 8.81
C PRO A 48 -8.00 2.62 9.25
N LEU A 49 -7.82 1.84 10.31
CA LEU A 49 -6.50 1.46 10.84
C LEU A 49 -5.84 0.34 10.03
N ASP A 50 -6.63 -0.55 9.41
CA ASP A 50 -6.10 -1.63 8.58
C ASP A 50 -5.45 -1.05 7.32
N VAL A 51 -6.10 -0.08 6.66
CA VAL A 51 -5.53 0.64 5.52
C VAL A 51 -4.24 1.37 5.89
N ALA A 52 -4.19 1.99 7.09
CA ALA A 52 -2.97 2.61 7.59
C ALA A 52 -1.85 1.58 7.80
N THR A 53 -2.19 0.40 8.29
CA THR A 53 -1.26 -0.73 8.50
C THR A 53 -0.74 -1.28 7.18
N ILE A 54 -1.58 -1.44 6.16
CA ILE A 54 -1.17 -1.83 4.79
C ILE A 54 -0.15 -0.82 4.27
N GLY A 55 -0.44 0.47 4.36
CA GLY A 55 0.49 1.52 3.92
C GLY A 55 1.83 1.49 4.66
N ASN A 56 1.82 1.25 5.97
CA ASN A 56 3.04 1.11 6.76
C ASN A 56 3.86 -0.12 6.37
N ALA A 57 3.21 -1.25 6.12
CA ALA A 57 3.86 -2.49 5.70
C ALA A 57 4.46 -2.40 4.28
N TYR A 58 3.85 -1.59 3.41
CA TYR A 58 4.31 -1.40 2.04
C TYR A 58 5.43 -0.36 1.90
N ALA A 59 5.32 0.79 2.58
CA ALA A 59 6.26 1.91 2.43
C ALA A 59 7.65 1.64 3.04
N VAL A 60 7.72 0.92 4.16
CA VAL A 60 8.97 0.55 4.87
C VAL A 60 9.94 1.73 5.02
N ASP A 61 9.42 2.91 5.40
CA ASP A 61 10.14 4.19 5.51
C ASP A 61 10.23 4.69 6.96
N GLY A 62 9.93 3.84 7.95
CA GLY A 62 10.05 4.12 9.39
C GLY A 62 8.99 5.09 9.96
N VAL A 63 8.35 5.90 9.12
CA VAL A 63 7.23 6.76 9.51
C VAL A 63 5.96 5.89 9.62
N LYS A 64 5.04 6.17 10.55
CA LYS A 64 3.80 5.39 10.73
C LYS A 64 2.56 6.24 10.47
N ALA A 65 1.66 5.72 9.64
CA ALA A 65 0.35 6.30 9.40
C ALA A 65 -0.59 5.86 10.51
N ALA A 66 -1.34 6.82 11.05
CA ALA A 66 -2.35 6.58 12.09
C ALA A 66 -3.79 6.69 11.56
N ARG A 67 -3.97 7.03 10.27
CA ARG A 67 -5.29 7.28 9.65
C ARG A 67 -5.33 6.71 8.24
N ARG A 68 -6.53 6.32 7.79
CA ARG A 68 -6.80 5.75 6.45
C ARG A 68 -6.17 6.56 5.32
N ARG A 69 -6.44 7.87 5.27
CA ARG A 69 -5.92 8.77 4.23
C ARG A 69 -4.40 8.78 4.19
N ALA A 70 -3.75 8.90 5.35
CA ALA A 70 -2.30 8.83 5.46
C ALA A 70 -1.74 7.45 5.05
N GLY A 71 -2.49 6.36 5.21
CA GLY A 71 -2.12 5.04 4.68
C GLY A 71 -2.10 5.04 3.15
N LEU A 72 -3.19 5.49 2.53
CA LEU A 72 -3.34 5.56 1.07
C LEU A 72 -2.29 6.46 0.42
N ASP A 73 -2.09 7.67 0.96
CA ASP A 73 -1.10 8.63 0.44
C ASP A 73 0.32 8.01 0.41
N ARG A 74 0.62 7.13 1.36
CA ARG A 74 1.93 6.48 1.46
C ARG A 74 2.07 5.31 0.51
N ILE A 75 1.00 4.57 0.29
CA ILE A 75 0.94 3.55 -0.77
C ILE A 75 1.25 4.19 -2.12
N GLU A 76 0.59 5.30 -2.44
CA GLU A 76 0.83 6.04 -3.68
C GLU A 76 2.24 6.63 -3.76
N LYS A 77 2.71 7.29 -2.70
CA LYS A 77 4.05 7.89 -2.67
C LYS A 77 5.13 6.83 -2.90
N ARG A 78 5.03 5.67 -2.24
CA ARG A 78 6.00 4.58 -2.40
C ARG A 78 6.01 4.03 -3.82
N PHE A 79 4.85 3.86 -4.44
CA PHE A 79 4.77 3.44 -5.84
C PHE A 79 5.46 4.43 -6.78
N ILE A 80 5.23 5.74 -6.60
CA ILE A 80 5.86 6.79 -7.41
C ILE A 80 7.39 6.74 -7.25
N GLU A 81 7.90 6.55 -6.03
CA GLU A 81 9.34 6.39 -5.77
C GLU A 81 9.91 5.17 -6.51
N LEU A 82 9.24 4.02 -6.44
CA LEU A 82 9.68 2.78 -7.11
C LEU A 82 9.73 2.93 -8.63
N VAL A 83 8.73 3.57 -9.23
CA VAL A 83 8.70 3.86 -10.67
C VAL A 83 9.83 4.82 -11.04
N ARG A 84 10.07 5.88 -10.26
CA ARG A 84 11.16 6.83 -10.48
C ARG A 84 12.53 6.16 -10.37
N ASP A 85 12.73 5.32 -9.36
CA ASP A 85 13.98 4.60 -9.17
C ASP A 85 14.25 3.60 -10.30
N GLN A 86 13.21 2.91 -10.79
CA GLN A 86 13.35 2.06 -11.96
C GLN A 86 13.71 2.87 -13.21
N ALA A 87 13.07 4.02 -13.43
CA ALA A 87 13.39 4.90 -14.55
C ALA A 87 14.85 5.39 -14.49
N LYS A 88 15.31 5.84 -13.31
CA LYS A 88 16.71 6.25 -13.10
C LYS A 88 17.70 5.12 -13.36
N ARG A 89 17.41 3.90 -12.89
CA ARG A 89 18.25 2.72 -13.13
C ARG A 89 18.33 2.38 -14.63
N LYS A 90 17.20 2.40 -15.34
CA LYS A 90 17.17 2.19 -16.80
C LYS A 90 18.00 3.22 -17.56
N VAL A 91 18.02 4.47 -17.10
CA VAL A 91 18.90 5.50 -17.67
C VAL A 91 20.35 5.18 -17.34
N ALA A 92 20.70 4.91 -16.08
CA ALA A 92 22.06 4.60 -15.66
C ALA A 92 22.66 3.39 -16.40
N ASP A 93 21.89 2.32 -16.61
CA ASP A 93 22.35 1.14 -17.36
C ASP A 93 22.58 1.44 -18.85
N LYS A 94 21.84 2.38 -19.46
CA LYS A 94 22.10 2.81 -20.84
C LYS A 94 23.38 3.62 -21.01
N PHE A 95 23.84 4.29 -19.95
CA PHE A 95 25.02 5.16 -19.96
C PHE A 95 26.26 4.52 -19.31
N ARG A 96 26.20 3.22 -18.94
CA ARG A 96 27.39 2.48 -18.53
C ARG A 96 28.19 2.10 -19.78
N PRO A 97 29.40 2.67 -20.00
CA PRO A 97 30.29 2.17 -21.03
C PRO A 97 30.72 0.75 -20.64
N ILE A 98 30.52 -0.19 -21.56
CA ILE A 98 31.15 -1.52 -21.57
C ILE A 98 32.63 -1.37 -21.88
#